data_AF-A0A6G5A554-F1
#
_entry.id   AF-A0A6G5A554-F1
#
_cell.length_a   1.000
_cell.length_b   1.000
_cell.length_c   1.000
_cell.angle_alpha   90.00
_cell.angle_beta   90.00
_cell.angle_gamma   90.00
#
_symmetry.space_group_name_H-M   'P 1'
#
loop_
_entity.id
_entity.type
_entity.pdbx_description
1 polymer ?
#
loop_
_entity_poly.entity_id
_entity_poly.type
_entity_poly.pdbx_seq_one_letter_code
_entity_poly.pdbx_strand_id
1 'polypeptide(L)'
;RRPTFATENVTVVQGRCLFNGREIVDRHTMKMRIPCVEATCWAPSKLVLLKKCPPPQLAYGCMLVNRYDADYPWCCPQAVCN
;
A
#
# COMPACT_ATOMS: atom_id res chain seq x y z
N ARG A 1 12.99 -4.18 7.56
CA ARG A 1 11.58 -4.14 8.00
C ARG A 1 10.77 -5.01 7.04
N ARG A 2 10.08 -6.07 7.50
CA ARG A 2 9.28 -6.92 6.60
C ARG A 2 7.96 -6.21 6.28
N PRO A 3 7.60 -6.03 5.00
CA PRO A 3 6.30 -5.50 4.65
C PRO A 3 5.20 -6.50 5.03
N THR A 4 4.03 -5.98 5.41
CA THR A 4 2.84 -6.82 5.63
C THR A 4 2.08 -6.93 4.32
N PHE A 5 1.75 -8.15 3.92
CA PHE A 5 0.96 -8.39 2.71
C PHE A 5 -0.51 -8.63 3.07
N ALA A 6 -1.41 -8.15 2.23
CA ALA A 6 -2.84 -8.45 2.29
C ALA A 6 -3.37 -8.62 0.86
N THR A 7 -4.55 -9.21 0.72
CA THR A 7 -5.25 -9.34 -0.55
C THR A 7 -6.66 -8.80 -0.42
N GLU A 8 -7.16 -8.15 -1.47
CA GLU A 8 -8.52 -7.64 -1.53
C GLU A 8 -9.18 -8.02 -2.85
N ASN A 9 -10.45 -8.44 -2.79
CA ASN A 9 -11.27 -8.73 -3.97
C ASN A 9 -11.62 -7.42 -4.68
N VAL A 10 -11.55 -7.43 -6.01
CA VAL A 10 -11.80 -6.24 -6.83
C VAL A 10 -12.65 -6.58 -8.06
N THR A 11 -13.29 -5.55 -8.60
CA THR A 11 -13.89 -5.61 -9.93
C THR A 11 -12.78 -5.54 -10.98
N VAL A 12 -12.90 -6.35 -12.03
CA VAL A 12 -11.97 -6.33 -13.17
C VAL A 12 -12.73 -5.92 -14.42
N VAL A 13 -12.22 -4.91 -15.12
CA VAL A 13 -12.77 -4.41 -16.39
C VAL A 13 -11.65 -4.41 -17.41
N GLN A 14 -11.83 -5.12 -18.53
CA GLN A 14 -10.84 -5.19 -19.63
C GLN A 14 -9.41 -5.54 -19.16
N GLY A 15 -9.28 -6.47 -18.20
CA GLY A 15 -7.97 -6.87 -17.65
C GLY A 15 -7.34 -5.86 -16.68
N ARG A 16 -8.11 -4.89 -16.17
CA ARG A 16 -7.67 -3.89 -15.18
C ARG A 16 -8.42 -4.07 -13.87
N CYS A 17 -7.71 -4.05 -12.75
CA CYS A 17 -8.31 -4.03 -11.42
C CYS A 17 -8.80 -2.63 -11.07
N LEU A 18 -10.06 -2.52 -10.62
CA LEU A 18 -10.60 -1.30 -10.03
C LEU A 18 -10.38 -1.32 -8.52
N PHE A 19 -9.48 -0.50 -8.02
CA PHE A 19 -9.11 -0.44 -6.60
C PHE A 19 -9.01 1.00 -6.10
N ASN A 20 -9.80 1.36 -5.09
CA ASN A 20 -9.85 2.71 -4.50
C ASN A 20 -9.95 3.84 -5.55
N GLY A 21 -10.86 3.67 -6.52
CA GLY A 21 -11.07 4.64 -7.60
C GLY A 21 -9.94 4.70 -8.63
N ARG A 22 -8.97 3.78 -8.59
CA ARG A 22 -7.86 3.69 -9.55
C ARG A 22 -7.94 2.42 -10.38
N GLU A 23 -7.47 2.53 -11.61
CA GLU A 23 -7.29 1.39 -12.51
C GLU A 23 -5.84 0.92 -12.47
N ILE A 24 -5.64 -0.37 -12.21
CA ILE A 24 -4.32 -1.00 -12.20
C ILE A 24 -4.31 -2.09 -13.25
N VAL A 25 -3.43 -1.98 -14.25
CA VAL A 25 -3.26 -2.97 -15.31
C VAL A 25 -2.82 -4.31 -14.71
N ASP A 26 -3.26 -5.44 -15.29
CA ASP A 26 -2.81 -6.78 -14.86
C ASP A 26 -1.28 -6.85 -14.70
N ARG A 27 -0.84 -7.46 -13.60
CA ARG A 27 0.57 -7.62 -13.17
C ARG A 27 1.34 -6.31 -12.95
N HIS A 28 0.70 -5.16 -13.07
CA HIS A 28 1.31 -3.88 -12.76
C HIS A 28 1.08 -3.51 -11.31
N THR A 29 2.00 -2.68 -10.81
CA THR A 29 2.03 -2.21 -9.44
C THR A 29 1.84 -0.70 -9.42
N MET A 30 1.00 -0.21 -8.51
CA MET A 30 0.75 1.20 -8.27
C MET A 30 1.06 1.54 -6.82
N LYS A 31 1.86 2.59 -6.60
CA LYS A 31 2.11 3.17 -5.28
C LYS A 31 1.03 4.21 -4.99
N MET A 32 0.45 4.14 -3.81
CA MET A 32 -0.70 4.97 -3.43
C MET A 32 -0.41 5.68 -2.11
N ARG A 33 -0.90 6.91 -2.01
CA ARG A 33 -0.96 7.71 -0.78
C ARG A 33 -2.10 7.29 0.14
N ILE A 34 -3.31 7.12 -0.41
CA ILE A 34 -4.52 6.74 0.32
C ILE A 34 -5.20 5.58 -0.43
N PRO A 35 -5.27 4.37 0.15
CA PRO A 35 -4.49 3.93 1.33
C PRO A 35 -2.98 3.95 1.05
N CYS A 36 -2.14 4.09 2.08
CA CYS A 36 -0.68 4.12 1.93
C CYS A 36 -0.12 2.70 1.68
N VAL A 37 -0.17 2.26 0.42
CA VAL A 37 0.17 0.89 0.01
C VAL A 37 0.83 0.87 -1.36
N GLU A 38 1.52 -0.22 -1.65
CA GLU A 38 1.89 -0.63 -3.01
C GLU A 38 0.94 -1.75 -3.43
N ALA A 39 0.11 -1.49 -4.44
CA ALA A 39 -0.97 -2.35 -4.90
C ALA A 39 -0.61 -2.99 -6.24
N THR A 40 -0.64 -4.32 -6.33
CA THR A 40 -0.38 -5.09 -7.54
C THR A 40 -1.64 -5.79 -8.01
N CYS A 41 -2.06 -5.56 -9.26
CA CYS A 41 -3.24 -6.21 -9.83
C CYS A 41 -2.95 -7.65 -10.26
N TRP A 42 -3.86 -8.56 -9.90
CA TRP A 42 -3.94 -9.92 -10.39
C TRP A 42 -5.33 -10.14 -11.01
N ALA A 43 -5.50 -9.67 -12.25
CA ALA A 43 -6.79 -9.62 -12.92
C ALA A 43 -7.44 -11.02 -13.11
N PRO A 44 -6.70 -12.09 -13.47
CA PRO A 44 -7.28 -13.43 -13.60
C PRO A 44 -7.91 -13.95 -12.30
N SER A 45 -7.35 -13.55 -11.15
CA SER A 45 -7.82 -13.94 -9.83
C SER A 45 -8.82 -12.95 -9.21
N LYS A 46 -9.11 -11.82 -9.88
CA LYS A 46 -9.96 -10.73 -9.38
C LYS A 46 -9.50 -10.19 -8.02
N LEU A 47 -8.18 -10.10 -7.83
CA LEU A 47 -7.55 -9.68 -6.59
C LEU A 47 -6.55 -8.55 -6.83
N VAL A 48 -6.36 -7.72 -5.81
CA VAL A 48 -5.19 -6.86 -5.68
C VAL A 48 -4.36 -7.35 -4.49
N LEU A 49 -3.07 -7.56 -4.72
CA LEU A 49 -2.09 -7.80 -3.68
C LEU A 49 -1.60 -6.47 -3.13
N LEU A 50 -1.76 -6.26 -1.83
CA LEU A 50 -1.37 -5.04 -1.14
C LEU A 50 -0.13 -5.29 -0.31
N LYS A 51 0.91 -4.52 -0.57
CA LYS A 51 2.06 -4.38 0.30
C LYS A 51 1.86 -3.15 1.18
N LYS A 52 1.56 -3.41 2.45
CA LYS A 52 1.28 -2.39 3.47
C LYS A 52 2.55 -1.93 4.14
N CYS A 53 2.49 -0.74 4.74
CA CYS A 53 3.55 -0.25 5.59
C CYS A 53 3.87 -1.26 6.70
N PRO A 54 5.16 -1.48 7.01
CA PRO A 54 5.52 -2.29 8.16
C PRO A 54 4.95 -1.67 9.44
N PRO A 55 4.55 -2.48 10.43
CA PRO A 55 4.13 -1.94 11.71
C PRO A 55 5.27 -1.11 12.32
N PRO A 56 4.97 0.09 12.84
CA PRO A 56 6.00 0.89 13.47
C PRO A 56 6.51 0.19 14.73
N GLN A 57 7.83 0.16 14.91
CA GLN A 57 8.45 -0.20 16.18
C GLN A 57 8.71 1.10 16.93
N LEU A 58 7.88 1.40 17.92
CA LEU A 58 8.03 2.59 18.75
C LEU A 58 8.88 2.24 19.97
N ALA A 59 10.14 2.66 19.96
CA ALA A 59 11.00 2.58 21.14
C ALA A 59 10.67 3.74 22.10
N TYR A 60 11.06 3.61 23.37
CA TYR A 60 10.87 4.64 24.39
C TYR A 60 11.54 5.96 23.95
N GLY A 61 10.80 7.07 24.04
CA GLY A 61 11.28 8.39 23.60
C GLY A 61 11.15 8.69 22.11
N CYS A 62 10.66 7.75 21.29
CA CYS A 62 10.42 7.98 19.86
C CYS A 62 8.97 8.39 19.59
N MET A 63 8.77 9.22 18.57
CA MET A 63 7.45 9.63 18.06
C MET A 63 7.20 9.06 16.66
N LEU A 64 5.93 8.83 16.33
CA LEU A 64 5.52 8.47 14.98
C LEU A 64 5.26 9.69 14.14
N VAL A 65 5.92 9.76 12.99
CA VAL A 65 5.73 10.80 11.99
C VAL A 65 5.22 10.14 10.71
N ASN A 66 4.14 10.68 10.15
CA ASN A 66 3.53 10.24 8.90
C ASN A 66 3.64 11.38 7.87
N ARG A 67 4.02 11.05 6.62
CA ARG A 67 3.97 12.00 5.50
C ARG A 67 2.73 11.77 4.66
N TYR A 68 1.63 12.43 5.01
CA TYR A 68 0.34 12.25 4.34
C TYR A 68 0.30 12.79 2.91
N ASP A 69 1.34 13.50 2.47
CA ASP A 69 1.49 14.13 1.16
C ASP A 69 2.35 13.31 0.18
N ALA A 70 2.77 12.10 0.54
CA ALA A 70 3.62 11.27 -0.30
C ALA A 70 2.96 9.94 -0.69
N ASP A 71 3.42 9.29 -1.75
CA ASP A 71 2.98 7.91 -2.08
C ASP A 71 3.83 6.88 -1.32
N TYR A 72 3.36 5.63 -1.26
CA TYR A 72 4.14 4.53 -0.70
C TYR A 72 5.54 4.43 -1.36
N PRO A 73 6.62 4.17 -0.60
CA PRO A 73 6.68 3.90 0.84
C PRO A 73 6.83 5.15 1.72
N TRP A 74 6.80 6.35 1.15
CA TRP A 74 7.11 7.59 1.84
C TRP A 74 5.99 8.06 2.77
N CYS A 75 4.74 7.72 2.47
CA CYS A 75 3.63 7.92 3.40
C CYS A 75 3.63 6.97 4.60
N CYS A 76 4.54 5.99 4.65
CA CYS A 76 4.56 5.05 5.77
C CYS A 76 5.00 5.72 7.07
N PRO A 77 4.42 5.33 8.22
CA PRO A 77 4.86 5.79 9.52
C PRO A 77 6.34 5.52 9.78
N GLN A 78 7.04 6.54 10.23
CA GLN A 78 8.44 6.44 10.64
C GLN A 78 8.55 6.79 12.14
N ALA A 79 9.25 5.95 12.89
CA ALA A 79 9.67 6.29 14.24
C ALA A 79 10.87 7.24 14.16
N VAL A 80 10.73 8.43 14.73
CA VAL A 80 11.80 9.41 14.90
C VAL A 80 12.10 9.50 16.39
N CYS A 81 13.36 9.28 16.76
CA CYS A 81 13.83 9.29 18.14
C CYS A 81 14.76 10.49 18.31
N ASN A 82 14.58 11.24 19.39
CA ASN A 82 15.46 12.34 19.78
C ASN A 82 16.55 11.85 20.75
#